data_AF-A0A4S8KZA5-F1
#
_entry.id   AF-A0A4S8KZA5-F1
#
_cell.length_a   1.000
_cell.length_b   1.000
_cell.length_c   1.000
_cell.angle_alpha   90.00
_cell.angle_beta   90.00
_cell.angle_gamma   90.00
#
_symmetry.space_group_name_H-M   'P 1'
#
loop_
_entity.id
_entity.type
_entity.pdbx_description
1 polymer ?
#
loop_
_entity_poly.entity_id
_entity_poly.type
_entity_poly.pdbx_seq_one_letter_code
_entity_poly.pdbx_strand_id
1 'polypeptide(L)'
;MTSNEWNILDDTDPRISYQGDWRKGGIKGEYQKTTHGAVNASGSSVSLNFSGTQIGINATLDPRNSNDSNPIFQVFLDGNLEVSYEPNLTSYKQLVRIFESRVLDDGEHTLLIINQVRTAKTIWLDSFSILPSDSTASTRFLSPSSTSTHLPVNTSSDTFSPKQSMSLSIGGIVGVALGVIGLILMFTLVFLWRKRTKKQTRRLKAEVIQPSTTYPYRFTTSSDIHDSPCSTDSELSSTMKSVETY
;
A
#
# COMPACT_ATOMS: atom_id res chain seq x y z
N MET A 1 20.05 15.41 -26.60
CA MET A 1 20.06 14.40 -25.54
C MET A 1 18.71 14.46 -24.88
N THR A 2 17.78 13.59 -25.28
CA THR A 2 16.52 13.41 -24.54
C THR A 2 16.89 12.67 -23.26
N SER A 3 16.61 13.25 -22.10
CA SER A 3 16.80 12.56 -20.83
C SER A 3 15.71 11.49 -20.71
N ASN A 4 16.12 10.24 -20.50
CA ASN A 4 15.23 9.15 -20.12
C ASN A 4 14.79 9.38 -18.67
N GLU A 5 13.88 10.33 -18.48
CA GLU A 5 13.35 10.69 -17.17
C GLU A 5 12.26 9.72 -16.74
N TRP A 6 12.35 9.29 -15.49
CA TRP A 6 11.34 8.47 -14.87
C TRP A 6 10.11 9.30 -14.52
N ASN A 7 8.94 8.85 -14.96
CA ASN A 7 7.66 9.37 -14.50
C ASN A 7 7.29 8.70 -13.18
N ILE A 8 7.12 9.48 -12.11
CA ILE A 8 6.81 8.96 -10.77
C ILE A 8 5.32 9.14 -10.50
N LEU A 9 4.65 8.03 -10.21
CA LEU A 9 3.26 7.96 -9.79
C LEU A 9 3.20 7.82 -8.27
N ASP A 10 2.36 8.63 -7.66
CA ASP A 10 2.02 8.51 -6.25
C ASP A 10 1.16 7.27 -6.00
N ASP A 11 1.23 6.68 -4.80
CA ASP A 11 0.36 5.58 -4.39
C ASP A 11 -1.14 5.93 -4.46
N THR A 12 -1.49 7.22 -4.51
CA THR A 12 -2.87 7.68 -4.67
C THR A 12 -3.27 7.98 -6.12
N ASP A 13 -2.40 7.73 -7.10
CA ASP A 13 -2.69 7.95 -8.52
C ASP A 13 -3.93 7.12 -8.96
N PRO A 14 -4.91 7.72 -9.64
CA PRO A 14 -6.17 7.06 -9.98
C PRO A 14 -6.02 5.89 -10.96
N ARG A 15 -4.85 5.73 -11.61
CA ARG A 15 -4.55 4.56 -12.44
C ARG A 15 -4.24 3.31 -11.61
N ILE A 16 -3.94 3.47 -10.32
CA ILE A 16 -3.64 2.39 -9.41
C ILE A 16 -4.95 1.89 -8.80
N SER A 17 -5.24 0.60 -9.00
CA SER A 17 -6.45 -0.04 -8.48
C SER A 17 -6.11 -0.95 -7.32
N TYR A 18 -6.71 -0.70 -6.16
CA TYR A 18 -6.54 -1.47 -4.94
C TYR A 18 -7.76 -2.37 -4.71
N GLN A 19 -7.53 -3.65 -4.45
CA GLN A 19 -8.57 -4.63 -4.11
C GLN A 19 -8.27 -5.31 -2.76
N GLY A 20 -9.31 -5.51 -1.96
CA GLY A 20 -9.20 -6.03 -0.59
C GLY A 20 -9.00 -4.94 0.46
N ASP A 21 -8.44 -5.31 1.60
CA ASP A 21 -8.30 -4.44 2.77
C ASP A 21 -6.99 -3.64 2.73
N TRP A 22 -7.00 -2.54 1.99
CA TRP A 22 -5.91 -1.57 1.97
C TRP A 22 -6.20 -0.40 2.91
N ARG A 23 -5.15 0.06 3.60
CA ARG A 23 -5.22 1.23 4.48
C ARG A 23 -4.35 2.33 3.92
N LYS A 24 -4.87 3.56 3.92
CA LYS A 24 -4.10 4.75 3.62
C LYS A 24 -3.28 5.17 4.84
N GLY A 25 -2.01 5.44 4.62
CA GLY A 25 -1.02 5.98 5.55
C GLY A 25 -0.49 7.33 5.06
N GLY A 26 0.74 7.64 5.43
CA GLY A 26 1.40 8.88 5.02
C GLY A 26 2.11 9.61 6.16
N ILE A 27 3.42 9.81 6.03
CA ILE A 27 4.24 10.65 6.91
C ILE A 27 5.24 11.50 6.11
N LYS A 28 5.97 12.38 6.80
CA LYS A 28 7.08 13.12 6.18
C LYS A 28 8.15 12.14 5.69
N GLY A 29 8.63 12.37 4.47
CA GLY A 29 9.69 11.56 3.84
C GLY A 29 9.15 10.60 2.79
N GLU A 30 7.86 10.29 2.80
CA GLU A 30 7.16 9.54 1.74
C GLU A 30 6.81 10.47 0.57
N TYR A 31 6.70 9.91 -0.63
CA TYR A 31 6.28 10.65 -1.81
C TYR A 31 4.86 11.16 -1.61
N GLN A 32 4.69 12.46 -1.85
CA GLN A 32 3.49 13.26 -1.50
C GLN A 32 2.92 13.04 -0.08
N LYS A 33 3.69 12.42 0.83
CA LYS A 33 3.30 12.08 2.21
C LYS A 33 2.08 11.16 2.25
N THR A 34 1.96 10.24 1.31
CA THR A 34 0.90 9.22 1.27
C THR A 34 1.51 7.83 1.10
N THR A 35 0.80 6.82 1.59
CA THR A 35 1.14 5.41 1.40
C THR A 35 -0.12 4.55 1.45
N HIS A 36 -0.05 3.35 0.86
CA HIS A 36 -1.07 2.30 1.03
C HIS A 36 -0.47 0.98 1.49
N GLY A 37 -1.04 0.39 2.55
CA GLY A 37 -0.57 -0.86 3.13
C GLY A 37 -1.70 -1.85 3.44
N ALA A 38 -1.50 -3.11 3.08
CA ALA A 38 -2.38 -4.22 3.42
C ALA A 38 -2.06 -4.75 4.83
N VAL A 39 -2.70 -4.18 5.84
CA VAL A 39 -2.44 -4.51 7.26
C VAL A 39 -3.31 -5.66 7.71
N ASN A 40 -2.71 -6.74 8.20
CA ASN A 40 -3.44 -7.94 8.67
C ASN A 40 -4.41 -8.48 7.61
N ALA A 41 -4.03 -8.39 6.33
CA ALA A 41 -4.89 -8.68 5.19
C ALA A 41 -4.11 -9.40 4.06
N SER A 42 -4.09 -10.73 4.10
CA SER A 42 -3.60 -11.55 2.98
C SER A 42 -4.59 -11.57 1.81
N GLY A 43 -4.10 -11.73 0.59
CA GLY A 43 -4.90 -11.74 -0.64
C GLY A 43 -5.27 -10.36 -1.17
N SER A 44 -5.02 -9.29 -0.40
CA SER A 44 -5.16 -7.91 -0.90
C SER A 44 -4.18 -7.68 -2.05
N SER A 45 -4.66 -7.08 -3.13
CA SER A 45 -3.87 -6.86 -4.34
C SER A 45 -3.93 -5.42 -4.82
N VAL A 46 -2.90 -5.01 -5.55
CA VAL A 46 -2.87 -3.74 -6.29
C VAL A 46 -2.48 -4.00 -7.73
N SER A 47 -3.12 -3.31 -8.66
CA SER A 47 -2.84 -3.42 -10.09
C SER A 47 -2.65 -2.07 -10.75
N LEU A 48 -1.77 -2.02 -11.75
CA LEU A 48 -1.48 -0.83 -12.54
C LEU A 48 -1.20 -1.24 -13.99
N ASN A 49 -1.93 -0.64 -14.93
CA ASN A 49 -1.56 -0.70 -16.34
C ASN A 49 -0.66 0.50 -16.67
N PHE A 50 0.42 0.27 -17.40
CA PHE A 50 1.36 1.32 -17.74
C PHE A 50 1.93 1.14 -19.15
N SER A 51 2.33 2.26 -19.75
CA SER A 51 3.04 2.31 -21.03
C SER A 51 4.49 2.69 -20.77
N GLY A 52 5.45 1.88 -21.24
CA GLY A 52 6.86 2.17 -21.06
C GLY A 52 7.75 0.93 -21.14
N THR A 53 9.03 1.11 -20.81
CA THR A 53 10.06 0.08 -20.95
C THR A 53 10.61 -0.41 -19.62
N GLN A 54 10.24 0.22 -18.50
CA GLN A 54 10.67 -0.22 -17.17
C GLN A 54 9.74 0.29 -16.08
N ILE A 55 9.61 -0.47 -14.99
CA ILE A 55 8.85 -0.06 -13.81
C ILE A 55 9.60 -0.37 -12.51
N GLY A 56 9.51 0.52 -11.53
CA GLY A 56 10.07 0.38 -10.19
C GLY A 56 9.04 0.72 -9.12
N ILE A 57 9.22 0.14 -7.93
CA ILE A 57 8.30 0.30 -6.80
C ILE A 57 9.10 0.70 -5.57
N ASN A 58 8.72 1.83 -4.97
CA ASN A 58 9.23 2.27 -3.68
C ASN A 58 8.19 2.05 -2.58
N ALA A 59 8.67 1.72 -1.40
CA ALA A 59 7.83 1.48 -0.23
C ALA A 59 8.48 1.95 1.08
N THR A 60 7.64 2.16 2.07
CA THR A 60 8.02 2.21 3.49
C THR A 60 7.87 0.82 4.09
N LEU A 61 8.90 0.38 4.80
CA LEU A 61 8.95 -0.89 5.53
C LEU A 61 8.72 -0.63 7.01
N ASP A 62 7.64 -1.17 7.55
CA ASP A 62 7.17 -0.91 8.91
C ASP A 62 7.09 -2.21 9.74
N PRO A 63 8.02 -2.43 10.69
CA PRO A 63 8.07 -3.67 11.46
C PRO A 63 6.98 -3.77 12.54
N ARG A 64 6.21 -2.71 12.84
CA ARG A 64 5.17 -2.60 13.89
C ARG A 64 5.32 -3.49 15.13
N ASN A 65 4.94 -4.77 15.02
CA ASN A 65 5.06 -5.79 16.05
C ASN A 65 6.19 -6.77 15.70
N SER A 66 7.17 -6.91 16.58
CA SER A 66 8.35 -7.76 16.35
C SER A 66 8.02 -9.24 16.20
N ASN A 67 6.92 -9.70 16.80
CA ASN A 67 6.57 -11.12 16.88
C ASN A 67 5.75 -11.64 15.68
N ASP A 68 5.26 -10.76 14.82
CA ASP A 68 4.50 -11.16 13.64
C ASP A 68 5.44 -11.70 12.53
N SER A 69 4.91 -12.59 11.68
CA SER A 69 5.62 -13.06 10.49
C SER A 69 5.96 -11.91 9.55
N ASN A 70 7.08 -12.03 8.82
CA ASN A 70 7.43 -11.06 7.80
C ASN A 70 6.40 -11.10 6.65
N PRO A 71 6.11 -9.95 6.02
CA PRO A 71 5.23 -9.89 4.87
C PRO A 71 5.88 -10.54 3.65
N ILE A 72 5.05 -10.98 2.71
CA ILE A 72 5.47 -11.48 1.40
C ILE A 72 4.63 -10.75 0.35
N PHE A 73 5.29 -9.99 -0.52
CA PHE A 73 4.67 -9.36 -1.69
C PHE A 73 5.11 -10.11 -2.93
N GLN A 74 4.16 -10.75 -3.62
CA GLN A 74 4.43 -11.30 -4.95
C GLN A 74 4.12 -10.25 -6.00
N VAL A 75 5.07 -10.01 -6.89
CA VAL A 75 4.97 -9.05 -7.98
C VAL A 75 4.94 -9.81 -9.29
N PHE A 76 3.91 -9.52 -10.09
CA PHE A 76 3.70 -10.08 -11.41
C PHE A 76 3.78 -8.97 -12.47
N LEU A 77 4.47 -9.25 -13.56
CA LEU A 77 4.44 -8.44 -14.78
C LEU A 77 3.86 -9.26 -15.92
N ASP A 78 2.84 -8.70 -16.59
CA ASP A 78 2.16 -9.32 -17.73
C ASP A 78 1.68 -10.75 -17.43
N GLY A 79 1.26 -10.99 -16.19
CA GLY A 79 0.78 -12.28 -15.68
C GLY A 79 1.87 -13.24 -15.21
N ASN A 80 3.16 -12.93 -15.41
CA ASN A 80 4.27 -13.76 -14.97
C ASN A 80 4.78 -13.30 -13.61
N LEU A 81 5.07 -14.25 -12.70
CA LEU A 81 5.70 -13.94 -11.42
C LEU A 81 7.15 -13.49 -11.64
N GLU A 82 7.46 -12.24 -11.30
CA GLU A 82 8.81 -11.68 -11.44
C GLU A 82 9.60 -11.78 -10.13
N VAL A 83 8.95 -11.54 -8.98
CA VAL A 83 9.60 -11.66 -7.66
C VAL A 83 8.61 -12.00 -6.54
N SER A 84 9.08 -12.78 -5.56
CA SER A 84 8.50 -12.85 -4.22
C SER A 84 9.39 -12.03 -3.28
N TYR A 85 8.94 -10.83 -2.90
CA TYR A 85 9.67 -9.94 -2.01
C TYR A 85 9.35 -10.27 -0.55
N GLU A 86 10.34 -10.81 0.16
CA GLU A 86 10.20 -11.39 1.50
C GLU A 86 11.19 -10.74 2.49
N PRO A 87 11.01 -9.47 2.84
CA PRO A 87 11.98 -8.74 3.65
C PRO A 87 11.98 -9.25 5.09
N ASN A 88 13.16 -9.36 5.69
CA ASN A 88 13.24 -9.49 7.14
C ASN A 88 13.03 -8.13 7.82
N LEU A 89 11.79 -7.83 8.22
CA LEU A 89 11.41 -6.55 8.80
C LEU A 89 11.73 -6.50 10.29
N THR A 90 12.90 -5.92 10.58
CA THR A 90 13.40 -5.67 11.94
C THR A 90 13.52 -4.19 12.28
N SER A 91 13.54 -3.30 11.27
CA SER A 91 13.65 -1.86 11.46
C SER A 91 12.80 -1.10 10.46
N TYR A 92 12.39 0.12 10.87
CA TYR A 92 11.62 1.03 10.03
C TYR A 92 12.51 1.65 8.95
N LYS A 93 12.07 1.65 7.69
CA LYS A 93 12.80 2.24 6.55
C LYS A 93 11.82 2.89 5.59
N GLN A 94 12.12 4.08 5.07
CA GLN A 94 11.31 4.78 4.07
C GLN A 94 12.03 4.78 2.71
N LEU A 95 11.28 5.02 1.63
CA LEU A 95 11.81 5.17 0.27
C LEU A 95 12.65 3.97 -0.20
N VAL A 96 12.29 2.77 0.23
CA VAL A 96 13.00 1.54 -0.14
C VAL A 96 12.53 1.07 -1.51
N ARG A 97 13.44 0.98 -2.48
CA ARG A 97 13.18 0.29 -3.76
C ARG A 97 13.02 -1.21 -3.49
N ILE A 98 11.79 -1.71 -3.55
CA ILE A 98 11.49 -3.13 -3.29
C ILE A 98 11.45 -3.97 -4.56
N PHE A 99 11.28 -3.33 -5.71
CA PHE A 99 11.26 -3.97 -7.02
C PHE A 99 11.68 -2.98 -8.10
N GLU A 100 12.40 -3.50 -9.10
CA GLU A 100 12.67 -2.84 -10.36
C GLU A 100 12.67 -3.92 -11.44
N SER A 101 11.92 -3.71 -12.51
CA SER A 101 11.85 -4.66 -13.60
C SER A 101 13.15 -4.66 -14.40
N ARG A 102 13.40 -5.76 -15.13
CA ARG A 102 14.25 -5.70 -16.32
C ARG A 102 13.71 -4.68 -17.32
N VAL A 103 14.52 -4.32 -18.30
CA VAL A 103 14.02 -3.58 -19.47
C VAL A 103 13.03 -4.47 -20.22
N LEU A 104 11.84 -3.94 -20.45
CA LEU A 104 10.73 -4.56 -21.16
C LEU A 104 10.72 -4.07 -22.61
N ASP A 105 9.99 -4.79 -23.47
CA ASP A 105 9.68 -4.27 -24.79
C ASP A 105 8.88 -2.98 -24.68
N ASP A 106 8.96 -2.12 -25.68
CA ASP A 106 8.18 -0.90 -25.69
C ASP A 106 6.70 -1.19 -25.90
N GLY A 107 5.84 -0.85 -24.94
CA GLY A 107 4.40 -1.09 -25.06
C GLY A 107 3.61 -0.92 -23.78
N GLU A 108 2.38 -1.45 -23.81
CA GLU A 108 1.49 -1.53 -22.65
C GLU A 108 1.79 -2.80 -21.83
N HIS A 109 1.93 -2.62 -20.52
CA HIS A 109 2.23 -3.65 -19.55
C HIS A 109 1.26 -3.61 -18.37
N THR A 110 1.13 -4.73 -17.67
CA THR A 110 0.32 -4.86 -16.47
C THR A 110 1.18 -5.28 -15.28
N LEU A 111 1.16 -4.47 -14.23
CA LEU A 111 1.69 -4.81 -12.91
C LEU A 111 0.57 -5.32 -12.01
N LEU A 112 0.82 -6.42 -11.30
CA LEU A 112 -0.02 -6.91 -10.20
C LEU A 112 0.86 -7.24 -9.00
N ILE A 113 0.49 -6.75 -7.83
CA ILE A 113 1.13 -7.09 -6.56
C ILE A 113 0.08 -7.74 -5.65
N ILE A 114 0.45 -8.84 -4.99
CA ILE A 114 -0.41 -9.55 -4.04
C ILE A 114 0.31 -9.64 -2.70
N ASN A 115 -0.33 -9.15 -1.64
CA ASN A 115 0.13 -9.39 -0.27
C ASN A 115 -0.28 -10.81 0.16
N GLN A 116 0.69 -11.70 0.37
CA GLN A 116 0.42 -13.11 0.65
C GLN A 116 0.19 -13.41 2.14
N VAL A 117 0.71 -12.56 3.03
CA VAL A 117 0.74 -12.87 4.47
C VAL A 117 -0.18 -11.94 5.26
N ARG A 118 -0.93 -12.54 6.19
CA ARG A 118 -1.74 -11.81 7.16
C ARG A 118 -0.89 -11.41 8.37
N THR A 119 -0.27 -10.23 8.32
CA THR A 119 0.65 -9.74 9.34
C THR A 119 0.48 -8.24 9.62
N ALA A 120 0.85 -7.77 10.81
CA ALA A 120 0.93 -6.34 11.11
C ALA A 120 2.26 -5.71 10.65
N LYS A 121 3.31 -6.52 10.41
CA LYS A 121 4.51 -6.07 9.71
C LYS A 121 4.13 -5.70 8.27
N THR A 122 4.26 -4.43 7.92
CA THR A 122 3.60 -3.89 6.73
C THR A 122 4.64 -3.37 5.74
N ILE A 123 4.47 -3.75 4.47
CA ILE A 123 5.04 -3.03 3.33
C ILE A 123 3.99 -1.99 2.91
N TRP A 124 4.33 -0.73 3.05
CA TRP A 124 3.51 0.41 2.68
C TRP A 124 3.98 0.93 1.32
N LEU A 125 3.20 0.70 0.27
CA LEU A 125 3.49 1.20 -1.07
C LEU A 125 3.42 2.73 -1.09
N ASP A 126 4.43 3.36 -1.69
CA ASP A 126 4.65 4.81 -1.65
C ASP A 126 4.63 5.42 -3.06
N SER A 127 5.45 4.88 -3.98
CA SER A 127 5.46 5.36 -5.36
C SER A 127 5.85 4.29 -6.38
N PHE A 128 5.40 4.52 -7.61
CA PHE A 128 5.70 3.70 -8.78
C PHE A 128 6.44 4.56 -9.80
N SER A 129 7.65 4.20 -10.19
CA SER A 129 8.39 4.91 -11.23
C SER A 129 8.29 4.15 -12.54
N ILE A 130 7.91 4.81 -13.64
CA ILE A 130 7.84 4.23 -14.98
C ILE A 130 8.82 4.96 -15.89
N LEU A 131 9.62 4.21 -16.63
CA LEU A 131 10.42 4.76 -17.70
C LEU A 131 9.59 4.76 -19.00
N PRO A 132 9.21 5.94 -19.54
CA PRO A 132 8.35 6.01 -20.71
C PRO A 132 9.09 5.56 -21.98
N SER A 133 8.30 5.19 -22.98
CA SER A 133 8.72 4.92 -24.34
C SER A 133 9.42 6.12 -24.98
N ASP A 134 10.55 5.90 -25.64
CA ASP A 134 11.19 6.92 -26.46
C ASP A 134 10.29 7.24 -27.67
N SER A 135 9.50 8.31 -27.56
CA SER A 135 8.53 8.74 -28.60
C SER A 135 9.18 9.11 -29.95
N THR A 136 10.50 9.02 -30.06
CA THR A 136 11.29 9.42 -31.25
C THR A 136 11.64 8.27 -32.21
N ALA A 137 11.32 7.02 -31.89
CA ALA A 137 11.71 5.87 -32.72
C ALA A 137 10.70 5.52 -33.85
N SER A 138 9.53 6.16 -33.91
CA SER A 138 8.48 5.84 -34.89
C SER A 138 8.28 6.97 -35.91
N THR A 139 9.29 7.24 -36.75
CA THR A 139 9.09 8.03 -38.00
C THR A 139 10.17 7.85 -39.07
N ARG A 140 11.18 6.98 -38.89
CA ARG A 140 12.25 6.78 -39.88
C ARG A 140 12.20 5.41 -40.54
N PHE A 141 11.08 5.07 -41.15
CA PHE A 141 11.11 4.17 -42.30
C PHE A 141 10.80 5.00 -43.54
N LEU A 142 11.87 5.52 -44.14
CA LEU A 142 11.88 6.03 -45.51
C LEU A 142 11.55 4.88 -46.46
N SER A 143 10.66 5.12 -47.40
CA SER A 143 10.58 4.34 -48.64
C SER A 143 10.03 5.21 -49.79
N PRO A 144 10.42 4.89 -51.03
CA PRO A 144 11.08 5.85 -51.91
C PRO A 144 10.16 6.52 -52.94
N SER A 145 10.64 7.68 -53.43
CA SER A 145 10.11 8.41 -54.58
C SER A 145 10.00 7.52 -55.81
N SER A 146 8.81 7.46 -56.41
CA SER A 146 8.62 6.98 -57.78
C SER A 146 8.11 8.15 -58.61
N THR A 147 8.99 8.70 -59.42
CA THR A 147 8.69 9.64 -60.50
C THR A 147 7.89 8.92 -61.58
N SER A 148 6.69 9.41 -61.91
CA SER A 148 6.12 9.16 -63.24
C SER A 148 5.31 10.37 -63.69
N THR A 149 5.70 10.86 -64.85
CA THR A 149 5.24 12.05 -65.54
C THR A 149 3.97 11.70 -66.33
N HIS A 150 2.84 12.34 -66.04
CA HIS A 150 1.80 12.53 -67.07
C HIS A 150 0.93 13.75 -66.76
N LEU A 151 0.81 14.62 -67.77
CA LEU A 151 0.08 15.90 -67.81
C LEU A 151 -1.38 15.68 -68.30
N PRO A 152 -2.27 16.70 -68.24
CA PRO A 152 -3.55 16.63 -67.54
C PRO A 152 -4.78 16.54 -68.46
N VAL A 153 -5.91 16.08 -67.91
CA VAL A 153 -7.24 16.33 -68.46
C VAL A 153 -8.22 16.69 -67.32
N ASN A 154 -8.91 17.80 -67.53
CA ASN A 154 -9.94 18.45 -66.72
C ASN A 154 -10.91 17.51 -65.98
N THR A 155 -11.29 17.88 -64.74
CA THR A 155 -12.56 18.59 -64.45
C THR A 155 -12.75 18.72 -62.93
N SER A 156 -13.08 19.94 -62.53
CA SER A 156 -13.41 20.49 -61.21
C SER A 156 -14.35 19.67 -60.32
N SER A 157 -14.03 19.57 -59.02
CA SER A 157 -14.75 20.27 -57.94
C SER A 157 -14.18 19.88 -56.57
N ASP A 158 -13.77 20.88 -55.79
CA ASP A 158 -13.52 20.80 -54.35
C ASP A 158 -14.60 20.02 -53.60
N THR A 159 -14.21 19.26 -52.56
CA THR A 159 -14.74 19.42 -51.18
C THR A 159 -13.99 18.49 -50.24
N PHE A 160 -13.22 19.10 -49.34
CA PHE A 160 -12.67 18.50 -48.11
C PHE A 160 -13.79 17.91 -47.23
N SER A 161 -13.62 16.67 -46.74
CA SER A 161 -14.37 16.17 -45.58
C SER A 161 -13.44 16.06 -44.36
N PRO A 162 -13.72 16.77 -43.26
CA PRO A 162 -12.88 16.80 -42.06
C PRO A 162 -13.16 15.64 -41.11
N LYS A 163 -12.11 15.30 -40.34
CA LYS A 163 -12.14 14.42 -39.17
C LYS A 163 -13.26 14.79 -38.21
N GLN A 164 -14.03 13.80 -37.79
CA GLN A 164 -14.99 13.92 -36.69
C GLN A 164 -14.26 14.30 -35.40
N SER A 165 -14.43 15.55 -34.95
CA SER A 165 -14.23 15.95 -33.57
C SER A 165 -15.58 15.85 -32.85
N MET A 166 -15.62 15.14 -31.73
CA MET A 166 -16.79 15.08 -30.88
C MET A 166 -16.98 16.45 -30.21
N SER A 167 -17.95 17.23 -30.70
CA SER A 167 -18.42 18.42 -30.01
C SER A 167 -19.48 18.02 -28.99
N LEU A 168 -19.23 18.35 -27.72
CA LEU A 168 -20.21 18.20 -26.65
C LEU A 168 -21.37 19.17 -26.89
N SER A 169 -22.59 18.62 -26.96
CA SER A 169 -23.82 19.39 -27.04
C SER A 169 -23.94 20.33 -25.82
N ILE A 170 -24.35 21.58 -26.07
CA ILE A 170 -24.55 22.65 -25.08
C ILE A 170 -25.48 22.20 -23.93
N GLY A 171 -26.34 21.20 -24.15
CA GLY A 171 -27.17 20.59 -23.12
C GLY A 171 -26.40 19.79 -22.05
N GLY A 172 -25.20 19.29 -22.35
CA GLY A 172 -24.36 18.54 -21.40
C GLY A 172 -23.69 19.42 -20.35
N ILE A 173 -23.39 20.67 -20.66
CA ILE A 173 -22.68 21.60 -19.77
C ILE A 173 -23.62 22.11 -18.66
N VAL A 174 -24.90 22.33 -18.96
CA VAL A 174 -25.88 22.83 -17.98
C VAL A 174 -26.29 21.74 -16.97
N GLY A 175 -26.29 20.47 -17.38
CA GLY A 175 -26.62 19.35 -16.49
C GLY A 175 -25.54 19.07 -15.43
N VAL A 176 -24.26 19.23 -15.77
CA VAL A 176 -23.14 18.97 -14.84
C VAL A 176 -23.05 20.03 -13.74
N ALA A 177 -23.29 21.31 -14.06
CA ALA A 177 -23.21 22.39 -13.08
C ALA A 177 -24.26 22.26 -11.95
N LEU A 178 -25.50 21.89 -12.30
CA LEU A 178 -26.56 21.66 -11.29
C LEU A 178 -26.35 20.36 -10.51
N GLY A 179 -25.79 19.33 -11.15
CA GLY A 179 -25.45 18.07 -10.49
C GLY A 179 -24.38 18.23 -9.40
N VAL A 180 -23.34 19.03 -9.65
CA VAL A 180 -22.25 19.26 -8.70
C VAL A 180 -22.74 20.02 -7.46
N ILE A 181 -23.62 21.01 -7.61
CA ILE A 181 -24.18 21.77 -6.49
C ILE A 181 -25.05 20.85 -5.60
N GLY A 182 -25.86 19.99 -6.22
CA GLY A 182 -26.67 19.00 -5.50
C GLY A 182 -25.81 17.98 -4.73
N LEU A 183 -24.73 17.48 -5.35
CA LEU A 183 -23.79 16.55 -4.72
C LEU A 183 -23.06 17.16 -3.53
N ILE A 184 -22.63 18.41 -3.64
CA ILE A 184 -21.96 19.14 -2.54
C ILE A 184 -22.92 19.37 -1.36
N LEU A 185 -24.17 19.77 -1.63
CA LEU A 185 -25.19 19.92 -0.59
C LEU A 185 -25.51 18.58 0.10
N MET A 186 -25.56 17.48 -0.64
CA MET A 186 -25.81 16.16 -0.08
C MET A 186 -24.65 15.71 0.82
N PHE A 187 -23.40 15.85 0.37
CA PHE A 187 -22.22 15.48 1.16
C PHE A 187 -22.07 16.33 2.44
N THR A 188 -22.36 17.63 2.37
CA THR A 188 -22.30 18.52 3.55
C THR A 188 -23.36 18.15 4.59
N LEU A 189 -24.59 17.83 4.18
CA LEU A 189 -25.64 17.33 5.07
C LEU A 189 -25.23 16.03 5.78
N VAL A 190 -24.72 15.05 5.03
CA VAL A 190 -24.26 13.77 5.59
C VAL A 190 -23.10 13.99 6.57
N PHE A 191 -22.14 14.84 6.23
CA PHE A 191 -21.01 15.16 7.12
C PHE A 191 -21.47 15.79 8.44
N LEU A 192 -22.39 16.76 8.37
CA LEU A 192 -22.95 17.41 9.56
C LEU A 192 -23.77 16.44 10.42
N TRP A 193 -24.51 15.52 9.79
CA TRP A 193 -25.24 14.46 10.50
C TRP A 193 -24.29 13.49 11.21
N ARG A 194 -23.24 13.01 10.53
CA ARG A 194 -22.22 12.13 11.15
C ARG A 194 -21.48 12.82 12.30
N LYS A 195 -21.30 14.14 12.24
CA LYS A 195 -20.66 14.91 13.32
C LYS A 195 -21.59 15.10 14.53
N ARG A 196 -22.90 15.22 14.31
CA ARG A 196 -23.89 15.34 15.39
C ARG A 196 -24.11 14.01 16.13
N THR A 197 -24.17 12.89 15.41
CA THR A 197 -24.38 11.56 16.04
C THR A 197 -23.21 11.11 16.91
N LYS A 198 -21.96 11.48 16.57
CA LYS A 198 -20.77 11.17 17.39
C LYS A 198 -20.74 11.86 18.76
N LYS A 199 -21.60 12.86 19.02
CA LYS A 199 -21.64 13.56 20.32
C LYS A 199 -22.53 12.86 21.36
N GLN A 200 -23.43 11.95 20.96
CA GLN A 200 -24.35 11.30 21.90
C GLN A 200 -23.80 10.00 22.52
N THR A 201 -22.91 9.27 21.81
CA THR A 201 -22.30 8.03 22.32
C THR A 201 -21.20 8.25 23.36
N ARG A 202 -20.78 9.49 23.62
CA ARG A 202 -19.84 9.82 24.70
C ARG A 202 -20.48 9.94 26.09
N ARG A 203 -21.81 10.03 26.19
CA ARG A 203 -22.50 10.14 27.50
C ARG A 203 -22.90 8.81 28.13
N LEU A 204 -22.96 7.71 27.37
CA LEU A 204 -23.37 6.40 27.89
C LEU A 204 -22.20 5.47 28.31
N LYS A 205 -20.94 5.87 28.08
CA LYS A 205 -19.75 5.08 28.46
C LYS A 205 -18.98 5.63 29.67
N ALA A 206 -19.43 6.74 30.25
CA ALA A 206 -18.76 7.37 31.39
C ALA A 206 -19.25 6.87 32.76
N GLU A 207 -20.21 5.94 32.82
CA GLU A 207 -20.83 5.49 34.08
C GLU A 207 -20.56 4.03 34.46
N VAL A 208 -19.60 3.34 33.80
CA VAL A 208 -19.35 1.90 34.07
C VAL A 208 -17.91 1.60 34.50
N ILE A 209 -17.06 2.60 34.72
CA ILE A 209 -15.68 2.35 35.18
C ILE A 209 -15.36 3.24 36.39
N GLN A 210 -15.86 2.85 37.56
CA GLN A 210 -15.22 3.16 38.83
C GLN A 210 -14.44 1.92 39.30
N PRO A 211 -13.11 1.99 39.48
CA PRO A 211 -12.36 0.94 40.16
C PRO A 211 -12.44 1.13 41.68
N SER A 212 -13.02 0.16 42.39
CA SER A 212 -13.01 0.09 43.85
C SER A 212 -11.61 -0.29 44.35
N THR A 213 -10.95 0.64 45.03
CA THR A 213 -9.72 0.42 45.80
C THR A 213 -10.04 -0.40 47.06
N THR A 214 -9.57 -1.65 47.10
CA THR A 214 -9.55 -2.48 48.32
C THR A 214 -8.11 -2.59 48.80
N TYR A 215 -7.82 -2.03 49.98
CA TYR A 215 -6.53 -2.20 50.67
C TYR A 215 -6.58 -3.48 51.52
N PRO A 216 -5.56 -4.36 51.47
CA PRO A 216 -5.45 -5.42 52.47
C PRO A 216 -4.82 -4.87 53.77
N TYR A 217 -5.53 -5.12 54.86
CA TYR A 217 -5.14 -4.82 56.24
C TYR A 217 -3.92 -5.65 56.65
N ARG A 218 -2.90 -5.01 57.22
CA ARG A 218 -1.70 -5.64 57.79
C ARG A 218 -1.96 -5.92 59.28
N PHE A 219 -2.11 -7.18 59.67
CA PHE A 219 -2.08 -7.57 61.08
C PHE A 219 -0.62 -7.73 61.53
N THR A 220 -0.16 -6.81 62.38
CA THR A 220 1.02 -7.00 63.23
C THR A 220 0.57 -7.63 64.54
N THR A 221 0.96 -8.87 64.79
CA THR A 221 0.84 -9.48 66.13
C THR A 221 2.25 -9.68 66.66
N SER A 222 2.57 -8.90 67.69
CA SER A 222 3.73 -9.03 68.55
C SER A 222 3.39 -9.99 69.69
N SER A 223 4.25 -10.95 69.96
CA SER A 223 4.49 -11.45 71.33
C SER A 223 5.75 -12.31 71.37
N ASP A 224 6.54 -12.00 72.38
CA ASP A 224 7.81 -12.57 72.80
C ASP A 224 7.67 -13.97 73.45
N ILE A 225 8.76 -14.75 73.28
CA ILE A 225 9.44 -15.63 74.27
C ILE A 225 8.62 -16.74 74.95
N HIS A 226 8.99 -18.00 74.67
CA HIS A 226 9.36 -18.98 75.71
C HIS A 226 10.22 -20.13 75.16
N ASP A 227 10.98 -20.73 76.08
CA ASP A 227 12.19 -21.55 75.94
C ASP A 227 11.98 -23.01 75.49
N SER A 228 12.96 -23.51 74.71
CA SER A 228 13.78 -24.74 74.82
C SER A 228 13.18 -26.11 75.29
N PRO A 229 13.94 -27.22 75.24
CA PRO A 229 14.57 -27.90 74.09
C PRO A 229 14.24 -29.42 74.09
N CYS A 230 14.45 -30.16 72.98
CA CYS A 230 14.81 -31.58 73.11
C CYS A 230 15.49 -32.15 71.84
N SER A 231 16.56 -32.87 72.12
CA SER A 231 17.52 -33.58 71.27
C SER A 231 16.98 -34.83 70.58
N THR A 232 17.63 -35.21 69.47
CA THR A 232 18.23 -36.52 69.11
C THR A 232 18.17 -36.69 67.59
N ASP A 233 19.07 -37.36 66.89
CA ASP A 233 20.51 -37.57 66.94
C ASP A 233 20.80 -38.34 65.63
N SER A 234 22.00 -38.19 65.05
CA SER A 234 22.67 -39.13 64.14
C SER A 234 22.03 -39.49 62.78
N GLU A 235 22.71 -39.99 61.76
CA GLU A 235 24.03 -39.85 61.13
C GLU A 235 23.99 -40.81 59.91
N LEU A 236 24.91 -40.64 58.95
CA LEU A 236 25.34 -41.58 57.90
C LEU A 236 24.42 -41.73 56.66
N SER A 237 24.79 -41.21 55.48
CA SER A 237 25.91 -41.59 54.58
C SER A 237 25.63 -42.84 53.75
N SER A 238 25.55 -42.65 52.41
CA SER A 238 26.20 -43.45 51.35
C SER A 238 25.35 -43.47 50.06
N THR A 239 25.77 -42.74 49.02
CA THR A 239 26.40 -43.26 47.78
C THR A 239 25.60 -44.32 47.01
N MET A 240 25.11 -44.01 45.80
CA MET A 240 25.58 -44.69 44.58
C MET A 240 25.10 -44.03 43.27
N LYS A 241 26.04 -44.07 42.32
CA LYS A 241 26.07 -43.70 40.90
C LYS A 241 24.81 -43.96 40.07
N SER A 242 24.59 -43.11 39.07
CA SER A 242 24.39 -43.60 37.70
C SER A 242 25.02 -42.65 36.67
N VAL A 243 25.80 -43.25 35.80
CA VAL A 243 26.42 -42.71 34.58
C VAL A 243 25.67 -43.36 33.44
N GLU A 244 25.25 -42.61 32.43
CA GLU A 244 25.56 -42.90 31.02
C GLU A 244 24.98 -41.83 30.08
N THR A 245 25.91 -41.16 29.41
CA THR A 245 25.77 -40.47 28.14
C THR A 245 25.81 -41.47 27.00
N TYR A 246 24.88 -41.37 26.05
CA TYR A 246 25.14 -41.33 24.60
C TYR A 246 23.96 -40.66 23.91
#